data_AF-A0AA37TS20-F1
#
_entry.id   AF-A0AA37TS20-F1
#
_cell.length_a   1.000
_cell.length_b   1.000
_cell.length_c   1.000
_cell.angle_alpha   90.00
_cell.angle_beta   90.00
_cell.angle_gamma   90.00
#
_symmetry.space_group_name_H-M   'P 1'
#
loop_
_entity.id
_entity.type
_entity.pdbx_description
1 polymer ?
#
loop_
_entity_poly.entity_id
_entity_poly.type
_entity_poly.pdbx_seq_one_letter_code
_entity_poly.pdbx_strand_id
1 'polypeptide(L)'
;MRTSSDRLRHAIGFEVIGLMMIIPIGAYALNVEMSAIGLLGVVVSIIATVWNLIYNLLFDKAMLAHYGHTNKRQWHRIIHAFLFEFGLLVITVPIIAWSLQVSWFTALIADIGLVVFYLVYAYLYNLAYDKLFPIPQNQHALES
;
A
#
# COMPACT_ATOMS: atom_id res chain seq x y z
N MET A 1 21.52 -3.50 13.19
CA MET A 1 20.07 -3.15 13.16
C MET A 1 19.94 -1.72 12.67
N ARG A 2 19.11 -1.44 11.64
CA ARG A 2 18.88 -0.07 11.14
C ARG A 2 18.36 0.82 12.29
N THR A 3 19.02 1.95 12.51
CA THR A 3 18.65 2.93 13.55
C THR A 3 17.24 3.48 13.26
N SER A 4 16.52 3.93 14.29
CA SER A 4 15.17 4.50 14.12
C SER A 4 15.16 5.71 13.18
N SER A 5 16.28 6.44 13.09
CA SER A 5 16.48 7.57 12.19
C SER A 5 16.57 7.17 10.71
N ASP A 6 17.14 6.01 10.37
CA ASP A 6 17.16 5.49 8.98
C ASP A 6 15.76 5.15 8.50
N ARG A 7 14.98 4.48 9.36
CA ARG A 7 13.60 4.11 9.06
C ARG A 7 12.72 5.33 8.83
N LEU A 8 12.91 6.38 9.62
CA LEU A 8 12.18 7.64 9.44
C LEU A 8 12.55 8.33 8.12
N ARG A 9 13.84 8.42 7.78
CA ARG A 9 14.29 8.97 6.49
C ARG A 9 13.74 8.18 5.29
N HIS A 10 13.77 6.86 5.39
CA HIS A 10 13.22 5.97 4.37
C HIS A 10 11.73 6.21 4.16
N ALA A 11 10.94 6.23 5.25
CA ALA A 11 9.49 6.39 5.20
C ALA A 11 9.09 7.77 4.68
N ILE A 12 9.73 8.85 5.14
CA ILE A 12 9.44 10.20 4.67
C ILE A 12 9.82 10.34 3.19
N GLY A 13 11.01 9.86 2.78
CA GLY A 13 11.43 9.91 1.39
C GLY A 13 10.50 9.13 0.47
N PHE A 14 10.05 7.95 0.91
CA PHE A 14 9.10 7.12 0.19
C PHE A 14 7.79 7.86 -0.07
N GLU A 15 7.21 8.45 0.97
CA GLU A 15 5.93 9.14 0.88
C GLU A 15 6.05 10.40 0.00
N VAL A 16 7.08 11.23 0.24
CA VAL A 16 7.25 12.50 -0.47
C VAL A 16 7.49 12.29 -1.96
N ILE A 17 8.38 11.36 -2.34
CA ILE A 17 8.68 11.07 -3.74
C ILE A 17 7.47 10.41 -4.42
N GLY A 18 6.78 9.51 -3.71
CA GLY A 18 5.56 8.87 -4.20
C GLY A 18 4.47 9.89 -4.51
N LEU A 19 4.20 10.81 -3.59
CA LEU A 19 3.22 11.89 -3.75
C LEU A 19 3.59 12.85 -4.90
N MET A 20 4.87 13.24 -5.01
CA MET A 20 5.34 14.09 -6.11
C MET A 20 5.12 13.48 -7.49
N MET A 21 5.10 12.15 -7.61
CA MET A 21 4.84 11.46 -8.87
C MET A 21 3.35 11.21 -9.09
N ILE A 22 2.64 10.66 -8.10
CA ILE A 22 1.26 10.22 -8.28
C ILE A 22 0.28 11.38 -8.44
N ILE A 23 0.54 12.53 -7.80
CA ILE A 23 -0.33 13.71 -7.87
C ILE A 23 -0.41 14.26 -9.31
N PRO A 24 0.71 14.60 -9.99
CA PRO A 24 0.63 15.10 -11.37
C PRO A 24 0.13 14.02 -12.35
N ILE A 25 0.51 12.76 -12.16
CA ILE A 25 0.03 11.66 -13.02
C ILE A 25 -1.49 11.50 -12.89
N GLY A 26 -2.01 11.45 -11.67
CA GLY A 26 -3.43 11.32 -11.39
C GLY A 26 -4.23 12.53 -11.86
N ALA A 27 -3.73 13.73 -11.61
CA ALA A 27 -4.37 14.97 -12.06
C ALA A 27 -4.49 15.03 -13.59
N TYR A 28 -3.41 14.67 -14.30
CA TYR A 28 -3.41 14.61 -15.76
C TYR A 28 -4.32 13.50 -16.30
N ALA A 29 -4.25 12.29 -15.73
CA ALA A 29 -5.01 11.14 -16.21
C ALA A 29 -6.52 11.27 -15.98
N LEU A 30 -6.92 11.90 -14.87
CA LEU A 30 -8.32 12.07 -14.49
C LEU A 30 -8.87 13.46 -14.85
N ASN A 31 -8.01 14.36 -15.36
CA ASN A 31 -8.34 15.75 -15.69
C ASN A 31 -8.99 16.51 -14.52
N VAL A 32 -8.39 16.38 -13.33
CA VAL A 32 -8.85 16.99 -12.07
C VAL A 32 -7.73 17.81 -11.43
N GLU A 33 -8.09 18.66 -10.46
CA GLU A 33 -7.11 19.48 -9.74
C GLU A 33 -6.12 18.63 -8.90
N MET A 34 -4.86 19.05 -8.90
CA MET A 34 -3.79 18.37 -8.13
C MET A 34 -4.06 18.37 -6.62
N SER A 35 -4.70 19.42 -6.10
CA SER A 35 -5.14 19.53 -4.71
C SER A 35 -6.11 18.41 -4.32
N ALA A 36 -7.07 18.10 -5.20
CA ALA A 36 -8.07 17.06 -4.99
C ALA A 36 -7.42 15.67 -4.97
N ILE A 37 -6.49 15.37 -5.89
CA ILE A 37 -5.75 14.10 -5.91
C ILE A 37 -4.89 13.92 -4.67
N GLY A 38 -4.18 14.97 -4.25
CA GLY A 38 -3.34 14.92 -3.05
C GLY A 38 -4.15 14.64 -1.78
N LEU A 39 -5.25 15.37 -1.58
CA LEU A 39 -6.14 15.15 -0.44
C LEU A 39 -6.76 13.74 -0.46
N LEU A 40 -7.26 13.31 -1.64
CA LEU A 40 -7.84 11.99 -1.80
C LEU A 40 -6.83 10.88 -1.52
N GLY A 41 -5.59 11.01 -2.00
CA GLY A 41 -4.52 10.05 -1.75
C GLY A 41 -4.23 9.87 -0.26
N VAL A 42 -4.19 10.98 0.51
CA VAL A 42 -4.03 10.93 1.97
C VAL A 42 -5.22 10.23 2.64
N VAL A 43 -6.45 10.58 2.26
CA VAL A 43 -7.66 9.96 2.81
C VAL A 43 -7.71 8.46 2.52
N VAL A 44 -7.44 8.05 1.27
CA VAL A 44 -7.41 6.65 0.85
C VAL A 44 -6.30 5.89 1.58
N SER A 45 -5.12 6.46 1.76
CA SER A 45 -4.01 5.85 2.51
C SER A 45 -4.37 5.59 3.98
N ILE A 46 -5.03 6.54 4.65
CA ILE A 46 -5.52 6.37 6.01
C ILE A 46 -6.57 5.25 6.06
N ILE A 47 -7.54 5.26 5.15
CA ILE A 47 -8.59 4.24 5.06
C ILE A 47 -7.97 2.86 4.84
N ALA A 48 -7.04 2.72 3.90
CA ALA A 48 -6.35 1.47 3.62
C ALA A 48 -5.59 0.95 4.85
N THR A 49 -4.92 1.83 5.59
CA THR A 49 -4.20 1.48 6.82
C THR A 49 -5.15 0.98 7.90
N VAL A 50 -6.26 1.69 8.13
CA VAL A 50 -7.29 1.30 9.10
C VAL A 50 -7.97 -0.01 8.68
N TRP A 51 -8.32 -0.13 7.41
CA TRP A 51 -8.92 -1.34 6.85
C TRP A 51 -8.00 -2.55 6.99
N ASN A 52 -6.70 -2.41 6.72
CA ASN A 52 -5.70 -3.46 6.94
C ASN A 52 -5.70 -3.95 8.39
N LEU A 53 -5.75 -3.04 9.37
CA LEU A 53 -5.82 -3.44 10.78
C LEU A 53 -7.12 -4.18 11.10
N ILE A 54 -8.26 -3.62 10.71
CA ILE A 54 -9.59 -4.22 10.98
C ILE A 54 -9.70 -5.59 10.32
N TYR A 55 -9.34 -5.69 9.04
CA TYR A 55 -9.45 -6.92 8.28
C TYR A 55 -8.54 -8.02 8.84
N ASN A 56 -7.27 -7.70 9.15
CA ASN A 56 -6.36 -8.68 9.76
C ASN A 56 -6.91 -9.21 11.09
N LEU A 57 -7.47 -8.33 11.94
CA LEU A 57 -8.09 -8.74 13.21
C LEU A 57 -9.34 -9.62 13.00
N LEU A 58 -10.22 -9.25 12.06
CA LEU A 58 -11.43 -10.02 11.75
C LEU A 58 -11.06 -11.40 11.20
N PHE A 59 -10.10 -11.47 10.29
CA PHE A 59 -9.68 -12.72 9.68
C PHE A 59 -8.99 -13.64 10.68
N ASP A 60 -8.11 -13.10 11.53
CA ASP A 60 -7.44 -13.90 12.54
C ASP A 60 -8.45 -14.45 13.58
N LYS A 61 -9.46 -13.65 13.97
CA LYS A 61 -10.58 -14.12 14.80
C LYS A 61 -11.41 -15.19 14.10
N ALA A 62 -11.73 -15.01 12.81
CA ALA A 62 -12.47 -16.00 12.03
C ALA A 62 -11.69 -17.32 11.91
N MET A 63 -10.39 -17.25 11.66
CA MET A 63 -9.52 -18.43 11.63
C MET A 63 -9.45 -19.15 12.99
N LEU A 64 -9.32 -18.40 14.08
CA LEU A 64 -9.34 -18.97 15.43
C LEU A 64 -10.69 -19.65 15.74
N ALA A 65 -11.80 -19.01 15.37
CA ALA A 65 -13.14 -19.55 15.60
C ALA A 65 -13.48 -20.77 14.73
N HIS A 66 -13.02 -20.80 13.47
CA HIS A 66 -13.37 -21.87 12.53
C HIS A 66 -12.37 -23.03 12.47
N TYR A 67 -11.08 -22.77 12.70
CA TYR A 67 -10.02 -23.78 12.52
C TYR A 67 -9.21 -24.07 13.79
N GLY A 68 -9.40 -23.31 14.88
CA GLY A 68 -8.71 -23.53 16.16
C GLY A 68 -7.20 -23.28 16.13
N HIS A 69 -6.63 -22.90 14.98
CA HIS A 69 -5.21 -22.59 14.81
C HIS A 69 -5.00 -21.47 13.79
N THR A 70 -3.91 -20.72 13.92
CA THR A 70 -3.55 -19.63 13.00
C THR A 70 -2.68 -20.08 11.82
N ASN A 71 -2.51 -21.39 11.61
CA ASN A 71 -1.59 -21.92 10.59
C ASN A 71 -2.15 -21.73 9.17
N LYS A 72 -1.79 -20.61 8.53
CA LYS A 72 -2.24 -20.19 7.19
C LYS A 72 -1.62 -21.08 6.11
N ARG A 73 -2.27 -22.20 5.78
CA ARG A 73 -2.03 -22.99 4.54
C ARG A 73 -2.12 -22.05 3.31
N GLN A 74 -1.32 -22.28 2.28
CA GLN A 74 -1.19 -21.38 1.12
C GLN A 74 -2.54 -20.94 0.52
N TRP A 75 -3.52 -21.83 0.49
CA TRP A 75 -4.87 -21.53 -0.01
C TRP A 75 -5.61 -20.45 0.80
N HIS A 76 -5.48 -20.45 2.13
CA HIS A 76 -6.07 -19.43 2.99
C HIS A 76 -5.46 -18.04 2.73
N ARG A 77 -4.19 -17.98 2.33
CA ARG A 77 -3.49 -16.71 2.01
C ARG A 77 -4.03 -16.09 0.72
N ILE A 78 -4.31 -16.91 -0.27
CA ILE A 78 -4.88 -16.47 -1.55
C ILE A 78 -6.28 -15.91 -1.32
N ILE A 79 -7.15 -16.68 -0.66
CA ILE A 79 -8.52 -16.24 -0.36
C ILE A 79 -8.52 -14.97 0.49
N HIS A 80 -7.63 -14.89 1.49
CA HIS A 80 -7.43 -13.69 2.30
C HIS A 80 -7.06 -12.48 1.45
N ALA A 81 -6.07 -12.60 0.58
CA ALA A 81 -5.62 -11.49 -0.26
C ALA A 81 -6.74 -11.01 -1.20
N PHE A 82 -7.45 -11.92 -1.86
CA PHE A 82 -8.58 -11.54 -2.72
C PHE A 82 -9.71 -10.87 -1.95
N LEU A 83 -10.06 -11.38 -0.78
CA LEU A 83 -11.15 -10.83 0.02
C LEU A 83 -10.76 -9.49 0.67
N PHE A 84 -9.50 -9.33 1.05
CA PHE A 84 -8.93 -8.05 1.50
C PHE A 84 -9.05 -6.98 0.42
N GLU A 85 -8.52 -7.29 -0.77
CA GLU A 85 -8.49 -6.36 -1.90
C GLU A 85 -9.91 -6.01 -2.33
N PHE A 86 -10.78 -7.01 -2.49
CA PHE A 86 -12.17 -6.78 -2.86
C PHE A 86 -12.91 -5.93 -1.83
N GLY A 87 -12.72 -6.21 -0.53
CA GLY A 87 -13.32 -5.40 0.53
C GLY A 87 -12.81 -3.96 0.52
N LEU A 88 -11.52 -3.76 0.24
CA LEU A 88 -10.94 -2.43 0.10
C LEU A 88 -11.54 -1.69 -1.09
N LEU A 89 -11.60 -2.31 -2.28
CA LEU A 89 -12.21 -1.75 -3.50
C LEU A 89 -13.65 -1.28 -3.25
N VAL A 90 -14.46 -2.06 -2.52
CA VAL A 90 -15.85 -1.70 -2.19
C VAL A 90 -15.93 -0.42 -1.35
N ILE A 91 -14.89 -0.10 -0.58
CA ILE A 91 -14.81 1.10 0.26
C ILE A 91 -14.18 2.27 -0.52
N THR A 92 -13.08 2.05 -1.23
CA THR A 92 -12.29 3.09 -1.90
C THR A 92 -12.98 3.61 -3.16
N VAL A 93 -13.55 2.74 -3.99
CA VAL A 93 -14.16 3.14 -5.27
C VAL A 93 -15.29 4.14 -5.12
N PRO A 94 -16.28 3.96 -4.21
CA PRO A 94 -17.32 4.97 -3.98
C PRO A 94 -16.75 6.31 -3.53
N ILE A 95 -15.72 6.30 -2.68
CA ILE A 95 -15.07 7.51 -2.16
C ILE A 95 -14.36 8.25 -3.29
N ILE A 96 -13.61 7.54 -4.13
CA ILE A 96 -12.93 8.13 -5.29
C ILE A 96 -13.94 8.72 -6.28
N ALA A 97 -14.97 7.94 -6.63
CA ALA A 97 -16.01 8.36 -7.56
C ALA A 97 -16.74 9.63 -7.08
N TRP A 98 -17.13 9.66 -5.80
CA TRP A 98 -17.81 10.81 -5.21
C TRP A 98 -16.89 12.01 -5.03
N SER A 99 -15.64 11.80 -4.62
CA SER A 99 -14.70 12.90 -4.35
C SER A 99 -14.21 13.59 -5.63
N LEU A 100 -13.96 12.82 -6.69
CA LEU A 100 -13.48 13.35 -7.97
C LEU A 100 -14.61 13.60 -8.98
N GLN A 101 -15.86 13.27 -8.64
CA GLN A 101 -17.02 13.39 -9.53
C GLN A 101 -16.83 12.64 -10.86
N VAL A 102 -16.17 11.48 -10.80
CA VAL A 102 -15.91 10.61 -11.96
C VAL A 102 -16.85 9.41 -11.98
N SER A 103 -16.95 8.74 -13.13
CA SER A 103 -17.73 7.51 -13.24
C SER A 103 -17.19 6.39 -12.34
N TRP A 104 -18.03 5.46 -11.92
CA TRP A 104 -17.64 4.28 -11.13
C TRP A 104 -16.54 3.46 -11.81
N PHE A 105 -16.60 3.33 -13.14
CA PHE A 105 -15.59 2.62 -13.92
C PHE A 105 -14.26 3.37 -13.93
N THR A 106 -14.30 4.69 -14.09
CA THR A 106 -13.11 5.55 -13.99
C THR A 106 -12.48 5.47 -12.59
N ALA A 107 -13.30 5.50 -11.53
CA ALA A 107 -12.82 5.35 -10.16
C ALA A 107 -12.17 3.99 -9.91
N LEU A 108 -12.76 2.91 -10.43
CA LEU A 108 -12.17 1.57 -10.35
C LEU A 108 -10.80 1.50 -11.05
N ILE A 109 -10.69 2.06 -12.26
CA ILE A 109 -9.41 2.12 -12.98
C ILE A 109 -8.39 2.96 -12.22
N ALA A 110 -8.81 4.09 -11.66
CA ALA A 110 -7.95 4.95 -10.86
C ALA A 110 -7.41 4.23 -9.62
N ASP A 111 -8.27 3.48 -8.92
CA ASP A 111 -7.90 2.73 -7.72
C ASP A 111 -6.93 1.59 -8.05
N ILE A 112 -7.21 0.80 -9.10
CA ILE A 112 -6.28 -0.23 -9.59
C ILE A 112 -4.95 0.39 -10.03
N GLY A 113 -4.99 1.52 -10.74
CA GLY A 113 -3.81 2.26 -11.16
C GLY A 113 -2.97 2.73 -9.98
N LEU A 114 -3.62 3.20 -8.91
CA LEU A 114 -2.97 3.62 -7.66
C LEU A 114 -2.26 2.43 -6.99
N VAL A 115 -2.95 1.30 -6.84
CA VAL A 115 -2.38 0.08 -6.23
C VAL A 115 -1.19 -0.43 -7.04
N VAL A 116 -1.33 -0.53 -8.36
CA VAL A 116 -0.25 -0.97 -9.25
C VAL A 116 0.93 -0.01 -9.21
N PHE A 117 0.67 1.30 -9.24
CA PHE A 117 1.71 2.32 -9.12
C PHE A 117 2.51 2.16 -7.82
N TYR A 118 1.83 2.09 -6.67
CA TYR A 118 2.51 1.95 -5.37
C TYR A 118 3.24 0.62 -5.23
N LEU A 119 2.73 -0.48 -5.80
CA LEU A 119 3.43 -1.76 -5.84
C LEU A 119 4.77 -1.66 -6.58
N VAL A 120 4.74 -1.14 -7.81
CA VAL A 120 5.95 -0.99 -8.64
C VAL A 120 6.89 0.04 -8.02
N TYR A 121 6.37 1.16 -7.57
CA TYR A 121 7.14 2.23 -6.93
C TYR A 121 7.82 1.75 -5.65
N ALA A 122 7.12 1.05 -4.76
CA ALA A 122 7.71 0.49 -3.54
C ALA A 122 8.83 -0.48 -3.83
N TYR A 123 8.67 -1.36 -4.83
CA TYR A 123 9.73 -2.25 -5.24
C TYR A 123 10.97 -1.50 -5.73
N LEU A 124 10.80 -0.53 -6.64
CA LEU A 124 11.90 0.25 -7.19
C LEU A 124 12.59 1.13 -6.13
N TYR A 125 11.80 1.79 -5.27
CA TYR A 125 12.32 2.62 -4.20
C TYR A 125 13.13 1.79 -3.20
N ASN A 126 12.62 0.64 -2.77
CA ASN A 126 13.35 -0.25 -1.86
C ASN A 126 14.66 -0.72 -2.50
N LEU A 127 14.64 -1.11 -3.78
CA LEU A 127 15.85 -1.52 -4.50
C LEU A 127 16.88 -0.38 -4.64
N ALA A 128 16.43 0.84 -4.90
CA ALA A 128 17.30 2.01 -4.97
C ALA A 128 17.88 2.37 -3.59
N TYR A 129 17.04 2.35 -2.55
CA TYR A 129 17.45 2.70 -1.19
C TYR A 129 18.45 1.69 -0.63
N ASP A 130 18.27 0.39 -0.88
CA ASP A 130 19.20 -0.63 -0.43
C ASP A 130 20.55 -0.58 -1.18
N LYS A 131 20.58 -0.09 -2.43
CA LYS A 131 21.82 0.20 -3.15
C LYS A 131 22.55 1.44 -2.61
N LEU A 132 21.80 2.48 -2.22
CA LEU A 132 22.36 3.73 -1.69
C LEU A 132 22.81 3.60 -0.22
N PHE A 133 22.12 2.76 0.55
CA PHE A 133 22.43 2.46 1.95
C PHE A 133 22.53 0.96 2.17
N PRO A 134 23.66 0.34 1.72
CA PRO A 134 23.89 -1.07 1.94
C PRO A 134 23.89 -1.37 3.45
N ILE A 135 23.14 -2.38 3.85
CA ILE A 135 23.18 -2.90 5.22
C ILE A 135 24.59 -3.47 5.41
N PRO A 136 25.32 -3.11 6.50
CA PRO A 136 26.61 -3.72 6.77
C PRO A 136 26.44 -5.24 6.81
N GLN A 137 26.98 -5.93 5.81
CA GLN A 137 27.12 -7.38 5.85
C GLN A 137 28.08 -7.67 7.00
N ASN A 138 27.60 -8.32 8.06
CA ASN A 138 28.49 -8.92 9.04
C ASN A 138 29.41 -9.90 8.28
N GLN A 139 30.66 -9.51 8.07
CA GLN A 139 31.74 -10.30 7.48
C GLN A 139 32.22 -11.43 8.41
N HIS A 140 31.33 -12.15 9.10
CA HIS A 140 31.72 -13.24 10.02
C HIS A 140 31.57 -14.64 9.41
N ALA A 141 31.90 -14.82 8.12
CA ALA A 141 31.81 -16.12 7.46
C ALA A 141 33.07 -16.54 6.68
N LEU A 142 34.21 -15.84 6.84
CA LEU A 142 35.46 -16.20 6.13
C LEU A 142 36.67 -16.45 7.05
N GLU A 143 36.49 -16.44 8.38
CA GLU A 143 37.55 -16.78 9.34
C GLU A 143 36.97 -17.62 10.50
N SER A 144 36.68 -18.91 10.27
CA SER A 144 36.69 -19.95 11.31
C SER A 144 36.65 -21.35 10.70
#